data_AF-A0A2V8QZ83-F1
#
_entry.id   AF-A0A2V8QZ83-F1
#
_cell.length_a   1.000
_cell.length_b   1.000
_cell.length_c   1.000
_cell.angle_alpha   90.00
_cell.angle_beta   90.00
_cell.angle_gamma   90.00
#
_symmetry.space_group_name_H-M   'P 1'
#
loop_
_entity.id
_entity.type
_entity.pdbx_description
1 polymer ?
#
loop_
_entity_poly.entity_id
_entity_poly.type
_entity_poly.pdbx_seq_one_letter_code
_entity_poly.pdbx_strand_id
1 'polypeptide(L)'
;MNWPEANQRNLMSALETVRAVLEGRAAVEPSADEEMTPPPALETLCRLFGLSSFERAILLMCAGIELDSKFAGIYTKANGDARRDYPTFGLALAALPEVHWSALSPDAPLRRWRLIELRSGSDLTHSPLHIDERVLHFLTGVAHLDERLVGIVEPTSSATDLVASQRAVAERIVATLRNGAPWPVIQLCGRDAAAKRAVAAAACAAVGMNLHALPAQVLPNDARELESLVRLWEREATLATSALLVEFDETENQFASVRFVERVGGILFIASRERVQLRHRASISFEVAKPTSEEQQALWRNAGANGKVELLSTQFDLSAASIRAAVAQSKSPGELWTACLGQARPRLDNLAQRIDVMSTWDDIVLPASRLTMLREIATHVRQRAKVYQVWGFAQKRTRGLGISALFSGVSGTGKTMAAEVLANELRLDLYRIDLSQVVSKYIGETEKNLRRVFEAAEEGGAILLFDEADALFGKRGEVKEGLDRYANIEVSYLLQRMEEYRGLAILTTNMKDALDPAFLRRIR
;
A
#
# COMPACT_ATOMS: atom_id res chain seq x y z
N MET A 1 13.13 -29.67 -28.28
CA MET A 1 12.31 -28.64 -28.95
C MET A 1 12.12 -27.50 -27.96
N ASN A 2 12.16 -26.23 -28.39
CA ASN A 2 11.84 -25.12 -27.47
C ASN A 2 10.33 -25.16 -27.16
N TRP A 3 9.92 -24.89 -25.92
CA TRP A 3 8.51 -24.99 -25.50
C TRP A 3 7.54 -24.21 -26.40
N PRO A 4 7.83 -22.97 -26.85
CA PRO A 4 6.92 -22.21 -27.72
C PRO A 4 6.61 -22.92 -29.05
N GLU A 5 7.61 -23.55 -29.69
CA GLU A 5 7.41 -24.28 -30.94
C GLU A 5 6.53 -25.51 -30.75
N ALA A 6 6.76 -26.25 -29.66
CA ALA A 6 5.97 -27.42 -29.31
C ALA A 6 4.52 -27.04 -28.93
N ASN A 7 4.35 -25.95 -28.19
CA ASN A 7 3.04 -25.39 -27.84
C ASN A 7 2.26 -24.96 -29.09
N GLN A 8 2.93 -24.30 -30.03
CA GLN A 8 2.31 -23.89 -31.30
C GLN A 8 1.85 -25.09 -32.13
N ARG A 9 2.66 -26.16 -32.23
CA ARG A 9 2.25 -27.39 -32.94
C ARG A 9 1.02 -28.04 -32.30
N ASN A 10 1.00 -28.13 -30.97
CA ASN A 10 -0.13 -28.66 -30.23
C ASN A 10 -1.41 -27.83 -30.46
N LEU A 11 -1.29 -26.49 -30.43
CA LEU A 11 -2.41 -25.60 -30.72
C LEU A 11 -2.92 -25.79 -32.16
N MET A 12 -2.03 -25.85 -33.16
CA MET A 12 -2.41 -26.07 -34.55
C MET A 12 -3.05 -27.44 -34.78
N SER A 13 -2.56 -28.50 -34.11
CA SER A 13 -3.20 -29.81 -34.15
C SER A 13 -4.62 -29.78 -33.57
N ALA A 14 -4.81 -29.08 -32.44
CA ALA A 14 -6.14 -28.94 -31.83
C ALA A 14 -7.11 -28.14 -32.74
N LEU A 15 -6.61 -27.10 -33.41
CA LEU A 15 -7.37 -26.36 -34.43
C LEU A 15 -7.75 -27.25 -35.62
N GLU A 16 -6.84 -28.13 -36.07
CA GLU A 16 -7.12 -29.09 -37.14
C GLU A 16 -8.26 -30.05 -36.79
N THR A 17 -8.28 -30.56 -35.55
CA THR A 17 -9.35 -31.44 -35.08
C THR A 17 -10.71 -30.72 -35.13
N VAL A 18 -10.79 -29.47 -34.66
CA VAL A 18 -12.03 -28.68 -34.72
C VAL A 18 -12.42 -28.36 -36.16
N ARG A 19 -11.44 -28.04 -37.01
CA ARG A 19 -11.65 -27.84 -38.45
C ARG A 19 -12.27 -29.06 -39.12
N ALA A 20 -11.72 -30.25 -38.87
CA ALA A 20 -12.23 -31.50 -39.43
C ALA A 20 -13.70 -31.74 -39.05
N VAL A 21 -14.06 -31.50 -37.78
CA VAL A 21 -15.44 -31.61 -37.29
C VAL A 21 -16.37 -30.62 -37.99
N LEU A 22 -15.96 -29.36 -38.14
CA LEU A 22 -16.77 -28.33 -38.84
C LEU A 22 -16.96 -28.63 -40.33
N GLU A 23 -15.99 -29.31 -40.97
CA GLU A 23 -16.10 -29.75 -42.37
C GLU A 23 -16.88 -31.08 -42.53
N GLY A 24 -17.38 -31.68 -41.44
CA GLY A 24 -18.08 -32.96 -41.44
C GLY A 24 -17.17 -34.17 -41.68
N ARG A 25 -15.86 -34.02 -41.46
CA ARG A 25 -14.88 -35.12 -41.51
C ARG A 25 -14.76 -35.78 -40.14
N ALA A 26 -14.29 -37.03 -40.11
CA ALA A 26 -13.95 -37.68 -38.86
C ALA A 26 -12.89 -36.85 -38.12
N ALA A 27 -13.10 -36.66 -36.81
CA ALA A 27 -12.13 -35.95 -35.98
C ALA A 27 -10.77 -36.65 -36.08
N VAL A 28 -9.74 -35.89 -36.42
CA VAL A 28 -8.36 -36.40 -36.38
C VAL A 28 -7.99 -36.54 -34.91
N GLU A 29 -7.72 -37.76 -34.47
CA GLU A 29 -7.15 -37.99 -33.14
C GLU A 29 -5.83 -37.21 -33.06
N PRO A 30 -5.63 -36.37 -32.03
CA PRO A 30 -4.38 -35.66 -31.87
C PRO A 30 -3.25 -36.69 -31.81
N SER A 31 -2.14 -36.44 -32.52
CA SER A 31 -0.94 -37.26 -32.33
C SER A 31 -0.58 -37.22 -30.84
N ALA A 32 -0.34 -38.39 -30.25
CA ALA A 32 0.17 -38.49 -28.89
C ALA A 32 1.59 -37.89 -28.86
N ASP A 33 1.67 -36.56 -28.73
CA ASP A 33 2.93 -35.85 -28.61
C ASP A 33 3.55 -36.17 -27.24
N GLU A 34 4.88 -36.26 -27.22
CA GLU A 34 5.73 -36.52 -26.04
C GLU A 34 5.27 -35.70 -24.82
N GLU A 35 5.33 -36.29 -23.61
CA GLU A 35 5.02 -35.59 -22.34
C GLU A 35 5.74 -34.23 -22.26
N MET A 36 5.00 -33.14 -22.53
CA MET A 36 5.54 -31.78 -22.48
C MET A 36 5.57 -31.26 -21.04
N THR A 37 6.73 -30.76 -20.62
CA THR A 37 6.88 -30.05 -19.33
C THR A 37 7.45 -28.64 -19.58
N PRO A 38 6.68 -27.56 -19.35
CA PRO A 38 5.29 -27.53 -18.89
C PRO A 38 4.27 -27.98 -19.97
N PRO A 39 3.03 -28.36 -19.58
CA PRO A 39 1.98 -28.76 -20.52
C PRO A 39 1.66 -27.68 -21.55
N PRO A 40 1.02 -28.03 -22.68
CA PRO A 40 0.51 -27.06 -23.64
C PRO A 40 -0.40 -26.00 -22.98
N ALA A 41 -0.36 -24.77 -23.51
CA ALA A 41 -1.12 -23.65 -22.97
C ALA A 41 -2.64 -23.92 -23.00
N LEU A 42 -3.16 -24.52 -24.08
CA LEU A 42 -4.57 -24.88 -24.20
C LEU A 42 -5.02 -25.83 -23.09
N GLU A 43 -4.25 -26.88 -22.81
CA GLU A 43 -4.57 -27.85 -21.76
C GLU A 43 -4.51 -27.22 -20.37
N THR A 44 -3.48 -26.38 -20.16
CA THR A 44 -3.34 -25.61 -18.93
C THR A 44 -4.56 -24.70 -18.72
N LEU A 45 -5.01 -23.99 -19.75
CA LEU A 45 -6.19 -23.12 -19.69
C LEU A 45 -7.46 -23.92 -19.40
N CYS A 46 -7.71 -25.01 -20.12
CA CYS A 46 -8.86 -25.87 -19.91
C CYS A 46 -8.90 -26.41 -18.47
N ARG A 47 -7.76 -26.83 -17.93
CA ARG A 47 -7.65 -27.30 -16.55
C ARG A 47 -7.88 -26.20 -15.53
N LEU A 48 -7.28 -25.02 -15.72
CA LEU A 48 -7.39 -23.90 -14.78
C LEU A 48 -8.83 -23.38 -14.65
N PHE A 49 -9.57 -23.32 -15.76
CA PHE A 49 -10.95 -22.79 -15.77
C PHE A 49 -12.03 -23.88 -15.82
N GLY A 50 -11.65 -25.16 -15.82
CA GLY A 50 -12.57 -26.28 -15.82
C GLY A 50 -13.44 -26.36 -17.08
N LEU A 51 -12.85 -26.11 -18.26
CA LEU A 51 -13.59 -26.13 -19.52
C LEU A 51 -14.00 -27.54 -19.91
N SER A 52 -15.26 -27.70 -20.33
CA SER A 52 -15.73 -28.91 -20.98
C SER A 52 -15.09 -29.11 -22.37
N SER A 53 -15.22 -30.31 -22.94
CA SER A 53 -14.85 -30.61 -24.33
C SER A 53 -15.54 -29.66 -25.33
N PHE A 54 -16.82 -29.37 -25.12
CA PHE A 54 -17.62 -28.46 -25.93
C PHE A 54 -17.14 -27.01 -25.78
N GLU A 55 -16.88 -26.54 -24.56
CA GLU A 55 -16.37 -25.19 -24.31
C GLU A 55 -14.96 -24.99 -24.87
N ARG A 56 -14.08 -26.01 -24.75
CA ARG A 56 -12.76 -26.05 -25.41
C ARG A 56 -12.90 -25.91 -26.92
N ALA A 57 -13.83 -26.62 -27.54
CA ALA A 57 -14.05 -26.54 -28.98
C ALA A 57 -14.59 -25.16 -29.41
N ILE A 58 -15.50 -24.54 -28.64
CA ILE A 58 -15.94 -23.16 -28.89
C ILE A 58 -14.77 -22.17 -28.82
N LEU A 59 -13.90 -22.30 -27.80
CA LEU A 59 -12.71 -21.45 -27.67
C LEU A 59 -11.79 -21.61 -28.89
N LEU A 60 -11.57 -22.84 -29.36
CA LEU A 60 -10.77 -23.13 -30.54
C LEU A 60 -11.40 -22.62 -31.84
N MET A 61 -12.74 -22.62 -31.97
CA MET A 61 -13.40 -21.93 -33.08
C MET A 61 -13.06 -20.44 -33.06
N CYS A 62 -13.12 -19.80 -31.90
CA CYS A 62 -12.79 -18.37 -31.77
C CYS A 62 -11.31 -18.09 -32.00
N ALA A 63 -10.41 -18.97 -31.59
CA ALA A 63 -8.97 -18.84 -31.87
C ALA A 63 -8.63 -19.12 -33.35
N GLY A 64 -9.35 -20.05 -33.98
CA GLY A 64 -9.07 -20.52 -35.34
C GLY A 64 -9.16 -19.42 -36.39
N ILE A 65 -10.16 -18.54 -36.30
CA ILE A 65 -10.29 -17.40 -37.24
C ILE A 65 -9.13 -16.41 -37.14
N GLU A 66 -8.58 -16.22 -35.94
CA GLU A 66 -7.46 -15.29 -35.70
C GLU A 66 -6.11 -15.89 -36.09
N LEU A 67 -5.97 -17.22 -36.06
CA LEU A 67 -4.69 -17.93 -36.27
C LEU A 67 -4.56 -18.62 -37.63
N ASP A 68 -5.66 -19.01 -38.28
CA ASP A 68 -5.67 -19.67 -39.58
C ASP A 68 -6.80 -19.10 -40.47
N SER A 69 -6.40 -18.40 -41.54
CA SER A 69 -7.30 -17.76 -42.50
C SER A 69 -8.30 -18.72 -43.16
N LYS A 70 -8.04 -20.04 -43.13
CA LYS A 70 -8.97 -21.06 -43.68
C LYS A 70 -10.30 -21.12 -42.93
N PHE A 71 -10.34 -20.75 -41.65
CA PHE A 71 -11.56 -20.81 -40.84
C PHE A 71 -12.68 -19.91 -41.35
N ALA A 72 -12.36 -18.73 -41.91
CA ALA A 72 -13.35 -17.81 -42.46
C ALA A 72 -14.24 -18.48 -43.53
N GLY A 73 -13.61 -19.20 -44.48
CA GLY A 73 -14.33 -19.92 -45.54
C GLY A 73 -15.18 -21.08 -45.01
N ILE A 74 -14.72 -21.74 -43.94
CA ILE A 74 -15.47 -22.82 -43.28
C ILE A 74 -16.72 -22.26 -42.62
N TYR A 75 -16.62 -21.13 -41.92
CA TYR A 75 -17.76 -20.49 -41.28
C TYR A 75 -18.78 -19.99 -42.30
N THR A 76 -18.33 -19.34 -43.38
CA THR A 76 -19.21 -18.95 -44.47
C THR A 76 -20.02 -20.13 -45.02
N LYS A 77 -19.36 -21.27 -45.26
CA LYS A 77 -20.00 -22.47 -45.78
C LYS A 77 -20.97 -23.09 -44.77
N ALA A 78 -20.57 -23.18 -43.50
CA ALA A 78 -21.36 -23.83 -42.45
C ALA A 78 -22.56 -22.98 -41.99
N ASN A 79 -22.43 -21.65 -41.99
CA ASN A 79 -23.53 -20.72 -41.70
C ASN A 79 -24.49 -20.55 -42.88
N GLY A 80 -24.10 -20.94 -44.10
CA GLY A 80 -24.92 -20.79 -45.31
C GLY A 80 -25.10 -19.33 -45.78
N ASP A 81 -24.28 -18.40 -45.27
CA ASP A 81 -24.35 -16.98 -45.56
C ASP A 81 -22.94 -16.42 -45.77
N ALA A 82 -22.69 -15.85 -46.95
CA ALA A 82 -21.41 -15.25 -47.34
C ALA A 82 -20.97 -14.11 -46.42
N ARG A 83 -21.91 -13.50 -45.67
CA ARG A 83 -21.63 -12.41 -44.73
C ARG A 83 -21.36 -12.90 -43.30
N ARG A 84 -21.37 -14.22 -43.06
CA ARG A 84 -21.17 -14.84 -41.75
C ARG A 84 -19.92 -15.72 -41.75
N ASP A 85 -18.77 -15.07 -41.86
CA ASP A 85 -17.43 -15.67 -41.85
C ASP A 85 -16.86 -15.83 -40.43
N TYR A 86 -17.72 -15.76 -39.40
CA TYR A 86 -17.34 -15.79 -37.99
C TYR A 86 -17.98 -16.96 -37.22
N PRO A 87 -17.37 -17.41 -36.10
CA PRO A 87 -17.95 -18.44 -35.27
C PRO A 87 -19.18 -17.92 -34.51
N THR A 88 -20.21 -18.76 -34.42
CA THR A 88 -21.45 -18.47 -33.68
C THR A 88 -21.81 -19.62 -32.77
N PHE A 89 -22.60 -19.34 -31.72
CA PHE A 89 -23.05 -20.40 -30.82
C PHE A 89 -24.00 -21.38 -31.51
N GLY A 90 -24.84 -20.90 -32.43
CA GLY A 90 -25.72 -21.75 -33.23
C GLY A 90 -24.92 -22.74 -34.08
N LEU A 91 -23.80 -22.32 -34.67
CA LEU A 91 -22.91 -23.21 -35.40
C LEU A 91 -22.26 -24.25 -34.47
N ALA A 92 -21.78 -23.82 -33.30
CA ALA A 92 -21.21 -24.72 -32.30
C ALA A 92 -22.22 -25.81 -31.88
N LEU A 93 -23.48 -25.44 -31.60
CA LEU A 93 -24.54 -26.38 -31.24
C LEU A 93 -24.89 -27.37 -32.37
N ALA A 94 -24.72 -26.97 -33.63
CA ALA A 94 -25.06 -27.80 -34.77
C ALA A 94 -23.93 -28.78 -35.16
N ALA A 95 -22.67 -28.39 -34.98
CA ALA A 95 -21.52 -29.11 -35.53
C ALA A 95 -20.66 -29.85 -34.49
N LEU A 96 -20.61 -29.39 -33.23
CA LEU A 96 -19.72 -29.96 -32.22
C LEU A 96 -20.39 -31.08 -31.40
N PRO A 97 -19.63 -32.01 -30.82
CA PRO A 97 -20.14 -33.04 -29.91
C PRO A 97 -20.39 -32.49 -28.49
N GLU A 98 -21.08 -33.28 -27.65
CA GLU A 98 -21.29 -33.03 -26.21
C GLU A 98 -21.89 -31.65 -25.86
N VAL A 99 -22.80 -31.19 -26.72
CA VAL A 99 -23.40 -29.86 -26.64
C VAL A 99 -24.19 -29.63 -25.35
N HIS A 100 -24.06 -28.42 -24.79
CA HIS A 100 -24.90 -27.97 -23.69
C HIS A 100 -25.19 -26.46 -23.78
N TRP A 101 -26.46 -26.08 -23.55
CA TRP A 101 -26.91 -24.68 -23.61
C TRP A 101 -26.29 -23.79 -22.55
N SER A 102 -25.83 -24.37 -21.43
CA SER A 102 -25.21 -23.63 -20.33
C SER A 102 -23.86 -23.03 -20.69
N ALA A 103 -23.20 -23.45 -21.78
CA ALA A 103 -21.84 -23.01 -22.16
C ALA A 103 -21.70 -21.47 -22.28
N LEU A 104 -22.77 -20.77 -22.67
CA LEU A 104 -22.82 -19.31 -22.77
C LEU A 104 -23.68 -18.64 -21.69
N SER A 105 -23.99 -19.34 -20.60
CA SER A 105 -24.57 -18.71 -19.43
C SER A 105 -23.57 -17.71 -18.80
N PRO A 106 -24.03 -16.63 -18.14
CA PRO A 106 -23.12 -15.65 -17.53
C PRO A 106 -22.15 -16.21 -16.49
N ASP A 107 -22.51 -17.34 -15.87
CA ASP A 107 -21.74 -18.02 -14.83
C ASP A 107 -20.86 -19.17 -15.38
N ALA A 108 -21.07 -19.58 -16.65
CA ALA A 108 -20.23 -20.59 -17.29
C ALA A 108 -18.82 -20.05 -17.57
N PRO A 109 -17.80 -20.94 -17.56
CA PRO A 109 -16.40 -20.54 -17.65
C PRO A 109 -16.07 -19.57 -18.80
N LEU A 110 -16.60 -19.83 -20.00
CA LEU A 110 -16.36 -19.01 -21.19
C LEU A 110 -16.70 -17.52 -20.99
N ARG A 111 -17.82 -17.23 -20.32
CA ARG A 111 -18.27 -15.84 -20.06
C ARG A 111 -17.85 -15.32 -18.70
N ARG A 112 -17.89 -16.16 -17.66
CA ARG A 112 -17.48 -15.77 -16.29
C ARG A 112 -16.03 -15.31 -16.24
N TRP A 113 -15.15 -16.01 -16.95
CA TRP A 113 -13.73 -15.70 -17.08
C TRP A 113 -13.41 -14.88 -18.34
N ARG A 114 -14.42 -14.38 -19.06
CA ARG A 114 -14.24 -13.59 -20.29
C ARG A 114 -13.25 -14.23 -21.27
N LEU A 115 -13.27 -15.56 -21.42
CA LEU A 115 -12.37 -16.23 -22.37
C LEU A 115 -12.76 -15.91 -23.81
N ILE A 116 -14.05 -15.64 -23.99
CA ILE A 116 -14.64 -15.15 -25.22
C ILE A 116 -15.56 -13.96 -24.93
N GLU A 117 -15.80 -13.15 -25.94
CA GLU A 117 -16.72 -12.03 -25.93
C GLU A 117 -17.83 -12.25 -26.97
N LEU A 118 -19.06 -11.90 -26.61
CA LEU A 118 -20.19 -11.87 -27.54
C LEU A 118 -20.32 -10.46 -28.09
N ARG A 119 -20.11 -10.28 -29.39
CA ARG A 119 -20.35 -8.98 -30.04
C ARG A 119 -21.84 -8.79 -30.34
N SER A 120 -22.24 -7.54 -30.51
CA SER A 120 -23.63 -7.17 -30.81
C SER A 120 -24.12 -7.90 -32.06
N GLY A 121 -25.16 -8.72 -31.89
CA GLY A 121 -25.89 -9.42 -32.94
C GLY A 121 -27.39 -9.36 -32.65
N SER A 122 -28.22 -9.93 -33.53
CA SER A 122 -29.67 -9.95 -33.33
C SER A 122 -30.08 -10.83 -32.15
N ASP A 123 -29.44 -12.00 -32.00
CA ASP A 123 -29.81 -13.04 -31.02
C ASP A 123 -28.57 -13.81 -30.55
N LEU A 124 -28.65 -14.43 -29.37
CA LEU A 124 -27.53 -15.15 -28.73
C LEU A 124 -26.86 -16.20 -29.63
N THR A 125 -27.63 -16.95 -30.41
CA THR A 125 -27.13 -18.04 -31.26
C THR A 125 -26.44 -17.56 -32.53
N HIS A 126 -26.75 -16.34 -32.98
CA HIS A 126 -26.24 -15.77 -34.23
C HIS A 126 -25.24 -14.63 -34.01
N SER A 127 -25.11 -14.14 -32.78
CA SER A 127 -24.08 -13.17 -32.40
C SER A 127 -22.68 -13.71 -32.68
N PRO A 128 -21.78 -12.88 -33.22
CA PRO A 128 -20.37 -13.26 -33.38
C PRO A 128 -19.71 -13.54 -32.03
N LEU A 129 -19.01 -14.67 -31.96
CA LEU A 129 -18.12 -15.00 -30.84
C LEU A 129 -16.70 -14.59 -31.18
N HIS A 130 -16.00 -13.95 -30.25
CA HIS A 130 -14.60 -13.57 -30.41
C HIS A 130 -13.80 -14.08 -29.21
N ILE A 131 -12.57 -14.49 -29.44
CA ILE A 131 -11.64 -14.82 -28.36
C ILE A 131 -11.12 -13.52 -27.75
N ASP A 132 -10.94 -13.50 -26.43
CA ASP A 132 -10.29 -12.38 -25.76
C ASP A 132 -8.79 -12.36 -26.11
N GLU A 133 -8.25 -11.19 -26.45
CA GLU A 133 -6.88 -11.02 -26.92
C GLU A 133 -5.83 -11.57 -25.93
N ARG A 134 -6.01 -11.29 -24.63
CA ARG A 134 -5.11 -11.78 -23.58
C ARG A 134 -5.10 -13.31 -23.51
N VAL A 135 -6.23 -13.95 -23.82
CA VAL A 135 -6.38 -15.40 -23.88
C VAL A 135 -5.77 -15.98 -25.16
N LEU A 136 -5.94 -15.33 -26.30
CA LEU A 136 -5.28 -15.72 -27.55
C LEU A 136 -3.74 -15.68 -27.43
N HIS A 137 -3.20 -14.61 -26.85
CA HIS A 137 -1.78 -14.49 -26.54
C HIS A 137 -1.30 -15.55 -25.53
N PHE A 138 -2.12 -15.90 -24.54
CA PHE A 138 -1.80 -17.02 -23.64
C PHE A 138 -1.68 -18.35 -24.41
N LEU A 139 -2.64 -18.66 -25.29
CA LEU A 139 -2.64 -19.88 -26.09
C LEU A 139 -1.41 -19.98 -27.00
N THR A 140 -0.95 -18.86 -27.55
CA THR A 140 0.25 -18.79 -28.40
C THR A 140 1.57 -18.77 -27.60
N GLY A 141 1.51 -18.71 -26.26
CA GLY A 141 2.68 -18.73 -25.38
C GLY A 141 3.29 -17.36 -25.08
N VAL A 142 2.58 -16.26 -25.37
CA VAL A 142 3.01 -14.89 -25.09
C VAL A 142 2.53 -14.44 -23.71
N ALA A 143 3.46 -14.28 -22.78
CA ALA A 143 3.19 -13.82 -21.42
C ALA A 143 3.25 -12.28 -21.33
N HIS A 144 2.13 -11.66 -20.95
CA HIS A 144 2.02 -10.23 -20.65
C HIS A 144 0.80 -10.00 -19.75
N LEU A 145 0.74 -8.84 -19.11
CA LEU A 145 -0.44 -8.41 -18.35
C LEU A 145 -1.55 -7.98 -19.31
N ASP A 146 -2.82 -8.29 -18.98
CA ASP A 146 -3.97 -7.74 -19.72
C ASP A 146 -3.89 -6.21 -19.85
N GLU A 147 -4.03 -5.69 -21.07
CA GLU A 147 -3.92 -4.25 -21.35
C GLU A 147 -4.88 -3.42 -20.49
N ARG A 148 -6.07 -3.94 -20.18
CA ARG A 148 -7.08 -3.25 -19.36
C ARG A 148 -6.69 -3.14 -17.89
N LEU A 149 -5.69 -3.91 -17.45
CA LEU A 149 -5.12 -3.83 -16.11
C LEU A 149 -3.87 -2.92 -16.07
N VAL A 150 -3.29 -2.57 -17.21
CA VAL A 150 -2.13 -1.67 -17.28
C VAL A 150 -2.52 -0.28 -16.75
N GLY A 151 -1.73 0.24 -15.81
CA GLY A 151 -2.01 1.51 -15.13
C GLY A 151 -3.03 1.40 -13.99
N ILE A 152 -3.66 0.24 -13.79
CA ILE A 152 -4.49 -0.06 -12.61
C ILE A 152 -3.72 -0.90 -11.60
N VAL A 153 -2.98 -1.91 -12.09
CA VAL A 153 -2.11 -2.75 -11.28
C VAL A 153 -0.66 -2.60 -11.71
N GLU A 154 0.24 -2.64 -10.75
CA GLU A 154 1.68 -2.49 -10.95
C GLU A 154 2.40 -3.74 -10.48
N PRO A 155 3.25 -4.37 -11.31
CA PRO A 155 4.07 -5.50 -10.86
C PRO A 155 5.03 -5.04 -9.76
N THR A 156 5.07 -5.80 -8.67
CA THR A 156 5.98 -5.51 -7.56
C THR A 156 7.25 -6.33 -7.72
N SER A 157 8.41 -5.67 -7.67
CA SER A 157 9.69 -6.35 -7.64
C SER A 157 9.94 -6.99 -6.26
N SER A 158 10.51 -8.19 -6.24
CA SER A 158 10.93 -8.82 -4.98
C SER A 158 11.98 -7.94 -4.30
N ALA A 159 11.70 -7.50 -3.08
CA ALA A 159 12.66 -6.75 -2.29
C ALA A 159 13.76 -7.69 -1.78
N THR A 160 15.03 -7.38 -2.09
CA THR A 160 16.19 -8.15 -1.61
C THR A 160 16.61 -7.77 -0.18
N ASP A 161 16.15 -6.61 0.30
CA ASP A 161 16.72 -5.97 1.49
C ASP A 161 15.69 -5.86 2.64
N LEU A 162 15.07 -6.98 3.01
CA LEU A 162 14.29 -7.04 4.25
C LEU A 162 15.21 -7.15 5.45
N VAL A 163 14.96 -6.32 6.48
CA VAL A 163 15.55 -6.49 7.81
C VAL A 163 14.99 -7.74 8.50
N ALA A 164 15.65 -8.20 9.57
CA ALA A 164 15.34 -9.48 10.20
C ALA A 164 13.89 -9.55 10.72
N SER A 165 13.39 -8.48 11.34
CA SER A 165 12.02 -8.35 11.84
C SER A 165 10.99 -8.48 10.72
N GLN A 166 11.22 -7.80 9.60
CA GLN A 166 10.35 -7.85 8.43
C GLN A 166 10.42 -9.20 7.71
N ARG A 167 11.61 -9.81 7.64
CA ARG A 167 11.79 -11.17 7.10
C ARG A 167 11.02 -12.21 7.90
N ALA A 168 11.05 -12.12 9.22
CA ALA A 168 10.27 -13.01 10.08
C ALA A 168 8.76 -12.89 9.84
N VAL A 169 8.26 -11.68 9.53
CA VAL A 169 6.86 -11.50 9.11
C VAL A 169 6.58 -12.19 7.77
N ALA A 170 7.45 -12.01 6.77
CA ALA A 170 7.33 -12.68 5.47
C ALA A 170 7.31 -14.21 5.61
N GLU A 171 8.16 -14.79 6.46
CA GLU A 171 8.20 -16.23 6.72
C GLU A 171 6.90 -16.76 7.35
N ARG A 172 6.31 -16.01 8.29
CA ARG A 172 5.01 -16.37 8.88
C ARG A 172 3.87 -16.29 7.87
N ILE A 173 3.95 -15.35 6.92
CA ILE A 173 3.01 -15.26 5.80
C ILE A 173 3.18 -16.47 4.87
N VAL A 174 4.42 -16.85 4.54
CA VAL A 174 4.70 -18.03 3.71
C VAL A 174 4.11 -19.30 4.34
N ALA A 175 4.29 -19.49 5.66
CA ALA A 175 3.67 -20.59 6.37
C ALA A 175 2.13 -20.58 6.26
N THR A 176 1.52 -19.39 6.32
CA THR A 176 0.07 -19.22 6.12
C THR A 176 -0.36 -19.61 4.71
N LEU A 177 0.36 -19.17 3.68
CA LEU A 177 0.04 -19.46 2.28
C LEU A 177 0.20 -20.95 1.93
N ARG A 178 1.19 -21.63 2.54
CA ARG A 178 1.45 -23.06 2.35
C ARG A 178 0.40 -23.98 2.97
N ASN A 179 -0.43 -23.49 3.89
CA ASN A 179 -1.53 -24.28 4.47
C ASN A 179 -2.65 -24.58 3.47
N GLY A 180 -2.62 -23.98 2.27
CA GLY A 180 -3.59 -24.23 1.21
C GLY A 180 -4.90 -23.45 1.39
N ALA A 181 -5.79 -23.60 0.41
CA ALA A 181 -7.07 -22.89 0.38
C ALA A 181 -8.06 -23.47 1.44
N PRO A 182 -9.00 -22.65 1.97
CA PRO A 182 -9.25 -21.26 1.63
C PRO A 182 -8.22 -20.30 2.23
N TRP A 183 -7.61 -19.46 1.39
CA TRP A 183 -6.64 -18.47 1.88
C TRP A 183 -7.34 -17.30 2.58
N PRO A 184 -6.93 -16.95 3.82
CA PRO A 184 -7.42 -15.75 4.47
C PRO A 184 -6.87 -14.51 3.78
N VAL A 185 -7.53 -13.37 3.97
CA VAL A 185 -6.99 -12.08 3.55
C VAL A 185 -5.85 -11.70 4.50
N ILE A 186 -4.66 -11.43 3.96
CA ILE A 186 -3.48 -11.08 4.75
C ILE A 186 -3.42 -9.55 4.88
N GLN A 187 -3.58 -9.03 6.09
CA GLN A 187 -3.46 -7.59 6.34
C GLN A 187 -2.07 -7.24 6.84
N LEU A 188 -1.38 -6.36 6.15
CA LEU A 188 -0.11 -5.77 6.58
C LEU A 188 -0.42 -4.37 7.13
N CYS A 189 -0.26 -4.22 8.44
CA CYS A 189 -0.54 -2.97 9.15
C CYS A 189 0.78 -2.30 9.55
N GLY A 190 0.89 -0.99 9.36
CA GLY A 190 2.09 -0.24 9.72
C GLY A 190 2.22 1.07 8.96
N ARG A 191 3.15 1.92 9.40
CA ARG A 191 3.37 3.26 8.82
C ARG A 191 4.16 3.24 7.51
N ASP A 192 5.01 2.24 7.31
CA ASP A 192 5.91 2.17 6.15
C ASP A 192 5.25 1.37 5.01
N ALA A 193 4.72 2.07 4.01
CA ALA A 193 4.11 1.46 2.83
C ALA A 193 5.11 0.62 2.02
N ALA A 194 6.34 1.10 1.86
CA ALA A 194 7.37 0.40 1.11
C ALA A 194 7.77 -0.92 1.80
N ALA A 195 7.90 -0.91 3.13
CA ALA A 195 8.16 -2.12 3.91
C ALA A 195 7.02 -3.14 3.78
N LYS A 196 5.75 -2.71 3.86
CA LYS A 196 4.59 -3.61 3.68
C LYS A 196 4.61 -4.25 2.29
N ARG A 197 4.85 -3.46 1.24
CA ARG A 197 4.95 -3.95 -0.14
C ARG A 197 6.11 -4.95 -0.29
N ALA A 198 7.28 -4.64 0.29
CA ALA A 198 8.46 -5.50 0.28
C ALA A 198 8.22 -6.84 1.00
N VAL A 199 7.55 -6.84 2.15
CA VAL A 199 7.19 -8.05 2.91
C VAL A 199 6.23 -8.94 2.12
N ALA A 200 5.18 -8.36 1.53
CA ALA A 200 4.25 -9.10 0.66
C ALA A 200 4.99 -9.72 -0.55
N ALA A 201 5.86 -8.95 -1.20
CA ALA A 201 6.60 -9.39 -2.38
C ALA A 201 7.56 -10.54 -2.05
N ALA A 202 8.29 -10.44 -0.94
CA ALA A 202 9.18 -11.51 -0.48
C ALA A 202 8.40 -12.79 -0.13
N ALA A 203 7.24 -12.66 0.51
CA ALA A 203 6.40 -13.82 0.81
C ALA A 203 5.86 -14.50 -0.45
N CYS A 204 5.42 -13.72 -1.44
CA CYS A 204 4.95 -14.25 -2.73
C CYS A 204 6.08 -14.93 -3.51
N ALA A 205 7.25 -14.29 -3.60
CA ALA A 205 8.42 -14.86 -4.27
C ALA A 205 8.83 -16.22 -3.66
N ALA A 206 8.77 -16.35 -2.33
CA ALA A 206 9.09 -17.59 -1.62
C ALA A 206 8.09 -18.75 -1.84
N VAL A 207 6.90 -18.46 -2.37
CA VAL A 207 5.91 -19.47 -2.80
C VAL A 207 5.79 -19.55 -4.34
N GLY A 208 6.68 -18.89 -5.09
CA GLY A 208 6.70 -18.93 -6.55
C GLY A 208 5.57 -18.12 -7.21
N MET A 209 5.06 -17.09 -6.55
CA MET A 209 3.99 -16.23 -7.05
C MET A 209 4.48 -14.83 -7.39
N ASN A 210 3.89 -14.24 -8.43
CA ASN A 210 4.06 -12.83 -8.75
C ASN A 210 3.15 -11.98 -7.85
N LEU A 211 3.60 -10.80 -7.43
CA LEU A 211 2.77 -9.85 -6.69
C LEU A 211 2.48 -8.63 -7.57
N HIS A 212 1.22 -8.21 -7.62
CA HIS A 212 0.83 -6.94 -8.21
C HIS A 212 0.23 -6.04 -7.12
N ALA A 213 0.59 -4.75 -7.15
CA ALA A 213 0.02 -3.74 -6.28
C ALA A 213 -1.11 -2.99 -7.00
N LEU A 214 -2.18 -2.69 -6.28
CA LEU A 214 -3.32 -1.91 -6.73
C LEU A 214 -3.57 -0.79 -5.71
N PRO A 215 -3.35 0.48 -6.07
CA PRO A 215 -3.72 1.61 -5.22
C PRO A 215 -5.25 1.67 -5.10
N ALA A 216 -5.77 1.69 -3.87
CA ALA A 216 -7.22 1.63 -3.63
C ALA A 216 -8.01 2.82 -4.22
N GLN A 217 -7.34 3.95 -4.45
CA GLN A 217 -7.88 5.17 -5.06
C GLN A 217 -8.32 4.98 -6.53
N VAL A 218 -7.71 4.01 -7.23
CA VAL A 218 -8.01 3.72 -8.64
C VAL A 218 -9.26 2.84 -8.78
N LEU A 219 -9.80 2.30 -7.66
CA LEU A 219 -10.95 1.42 -7.70
C LEU A 219 -12.22 2.18 -8.12
N PRO A 220 -13.01 1.63 -9.07
CA PRO A 220 -14.23 2.26 -9.50
C PRO A 220 -15.30 2.20 -8.40
N ASN A 221 -16.07 3.28 -8.28
CA ASN A 221 -17.23 3.33 -7.37
C ASN A 221 -18.46 2.63 -7.96
N ASP A 222 -18.55 2.53 -9.30
CA ASP A 222 -19.64 1.83 -9.96
C ASP A 222 -19.56 0.31 -9.74
N ALA A 223 -20.71 -0.30 -9.42
CA ALA A 223 -20.80 -1.71 -9.08
C ALA A 223 -20.45 -2.64 -10.25
N ARG A 224 -20.78 -2.26 -11.48
CA ARG A 224 -20.59 -3.08 -12.69
C ARG A 224 -19.15 -2.98 -13.19
N GLU A 225 -18.57 -1.79 -13.12
CA GLU A 225 -17.15 -1.58 -13.39
C GLU A 225 -16.29 -2.35 -12.38
N LEU A 226 -16.63 -2.30 -11.09
CA LEU A 226 -15.94 -3.05 -10.05
C LEU A 226 -16.02 -4.56 -10.27
N GLU A 227 -17.20 -5.08 -10.61
CA GLU A 227 -17.39 -6.49 -10.97
C GLU A 227 -16.55 -6.89 -12.19
N SER A 228 -16.47 -6.02 -13.18
CA SER A 228 -15.66 -6.23 -14.37
C SER A 228 -14.17 -6.33 -14.02
N LEU A 229 -13.68 -5.43 -13.17
CA LEU A 229 -12.29 -5.44 -12.70
C LEU A 229 -11.97 -6.69 -11.87
N VAL A 230 -12.87 -7.11 -10.98
CA VAL A 230 -12.72 -8.35 -10.20
C VAL A 230 -12.53 -9.54 -11.15
N ARG A 231 -13.38 -9.70 -12.17
CA ARG A 231 -13.27 -10.82 -13.11
C ARG A 231 -11.98 -10.79 -13.93
N LEU A 232 -11.56 -9.61 -14.39
CA LEU A 232 -10.31 -9.45 -15.13
C LEU A 232 -9.11 -9.82 -14.26
N TRP A 233 -9.07 -9.32 -13.02
CA TRP A 233 -8.00 -9.64 -12.09
C TRP A 233 -7.98 -11.13 -11.72
N GLU A 234 -9.10 -11.74 -11.36
CA GLU A 234 -9.14 -13.16 -10.98
C GLU A 234 -8.66 -14.06 -12.13
N ARG A 235 -9.00 -13.72 -13.37
CA ARG A 235 -8.49 -14.40 -14.56
C ARG A 235 -6.99 -14.28 -14.68
N GLU A 236 -6.45 -13.05 -14.59
CA GLU A 236 -5.01 -12.81 -14.68
C GLU A 236 -4.24 -13.51 -13.55
N ALA A 237 -4.76 -13.44 -12.31
CA ALA A 237 -4.20 -14.11 -11.15
C ALA A 237 -4.13 -15.64 -11.35
N THR A 238 -5.13 -16.21 -12.01
CA THR A 238 -5.19 -17.64 -12.34
C THR A 238 -4.21 -18.01 -13.46
N LEU A 239 -4.13 -17.21 -14.53
CA LEU A 239 -3.24 -17.45 -15.67
C LEU A 239 -1.75 -17.27 -15.32
N ALA A 240 -1.41 -16.24 -14.55
CA ALA A 240 -0.04 -15.83 -14.25
C ALA A 240 0.44 -16.23 -12.85
N THR A 241 -0.34 -17.04 -12.11
CA THR A 241 -0.06 -17.44 -10.72
C THR A 241 0.32 -16.23 -9.84
N SER A 242 -0.59 -15.26 -9.78
CA SER A 242 -0.34 -13.97 -9.13
C SER A 242 -1.19 -13.73 -7.88
N ALA A 243 -0.62 -13.02 -6.92
CA ALA A 243 -1.30 -12.45 -5.76
C ALA A 243 -1.52 -10.94 -5.96
N LEU A 244 -2.50 -10.39 -5.23
CA LEU A 244 -2.82 -8.96 -5.25
C LEU A 244 -2.51 -8.30 -3.91
N LEU A 245 -1.88 -7.13 -3.94
CA LEU A 245 -1.77 -6.21 -2.81
C LEU A 245 -2.63 -4.98 -3.06
N VAL A 246 -3.67 -4.78 -2.25
CA VAL A 246 -4.50 -3.56 -2.29
C VAL A 246 -3.98 -2.57 -1.25
N GLU A 247 -3.62 -1.37 -1.69
CA GLU A 247 -3.00 -0.34 -0.85
C GLU A 247 -4.03 0.71 -0.46
N PHE A 248 -4.44 0.69 0.81
CA PHE A 248 -5.45 1.58 1.35
C PHE A 248 -4.83 2.92 1.77
N ASP A 249 -5.52 4.00 1.44
CA ASP A 249 -5.19 5.36 1.90
C ASP A 249 -5.99 5.75 3.17
N GLU A 250 -5.45 6.70 3.94
CA GLU A 250 -6.00 7.22 5.20
C GLU A 250 -7.06 8.32 5.02
N THR A 251 -7.16 8.90 3.82
CA THR A 251 -7.94 10.10 3.53
C THR A 251 -9.29 9.83 2.88
N GLU A 252 -9.54 8.62 2.36
CA GLU A 252 -10.68 8.36 1.48
C GLU A 252 -11.75 7.41 2.05
N ASN A 253 -12.93 7.46 1.44
CA ASN A 253 -14.04 6.56 1.72
C ASN A 253 -13.69 5.13 1.27
N GLN A 254 -13.32 4.29 2.22
CA GLN A 254 -12.85 2.91 1.98
C GLN A 254 -13.94 1.95 1.47
N PHE A 255 -15.16 2.41 1.20
CA PHE A 255 -16.29 1.55 0.84
C PHE A 255 -16.05 0.74 -0.44
N ALA A 256 -15.55 1.37 -1.51
CA ALA A 256 -15.23 0.68 -2.76
C ALA A 256 -14.11 -0.34 -2.56
N SER A 257 -13.08 0.03 -1.80
CA SER A 257 -11.92 -0.82 -1.49
C SER A 257 -12.29 -2.04 -0.65
N VAL A 258 -13.12 -1.88 0.38
CA VAL A 258 -13.62 -3.00 1.19
C VAL A 258 -14.50 -3.91 0.33
N ARG A 259 -15.42 -3.34 -0.46
CA ARG A 259 -16.29 -4.12 -1.36
C ARG A 259 -15.49 -4.92 -2.38
N PHE A 260 -14.41 -4.36 -2.91
CA PHE A 260 -13.50 -5.06 -3.83
C PHE A 260 -12.83 -6.26 -3.14
N VAL A 261 -12.19 -6.02 -1.99
CA VAL A 261 -11.48 -7.03 -1.19
C VAL A 261 -12.38 -8.19 -0.74
N GLU A 262 -13.65 -7.90 -0.43
CA GLU A 262 -14.62 -8.92 -0.05
C GLU A 262 -15.07 -9.81 -1.22
N ARG A 263 -14.90 -9.36 -2.47
CA ARG A 263 -15.37 -10.08 -3.66
C ARG A 263 -14.25 -10.75 -4.44
N VAL A 264 -13.05 -10.18 -4.44
CA VAL A 264 -11.93 -10.69 -5.22
C VAL A 264 -11.41 -12.02 -4.66
N GLY A 265 -11.39 -13.05 -5.50
CA GLY A 265 -10.82 -14.36 -5.17
C GLY A 265 -9.30 -14.37 -5.15
N GLY A 266 -8.73 -15.56 -4.86
CA GLY A 266 -7.29 -15.78 -4.84
C GLY A 266 -6.59 -15.25 -3.59
N ILE A 267 -5.26 -15.15 -3.67
CA ILE A 267 -4.40 -14.68 -2.57
C ILE A 267 -4.38 -13.16 -2.58
N LEU A 268 -4.79 -12.58 -1.46
CA LEU A 268 -5.02 -11.15 -1.32
C LEU A 268 -4.31 -10.61 -0.07
N PHE A 269 -3.60 -9.52 -0.29
CA PHE A 269 -2.97 -8.70 0.72
C PHE A 269 -3.67 -7.35 0.80
N ILE A 270 -3.79 -6.81 2.02
CA ILE A 270 -4.18 -5.42 2.28
C ILE A 270 -2.97 -4.74 2.91
N ALA A 271 -2.47 -3.66 2.31
CA ALA A 271 -1.56 -2.74 3.00
C ALA A 271 -2.35 -1.55 3.52
N SER A 272 -2.37 -1.39 4.84
CA SER A 272 -3.07 -0.29 5.51
C SER A 272 -2.25 0.16 6.70
N ARG A 273 -2.60 1.30 7.31
CA ARG A 273 -1.97 1.73 8.55
C ARG A 273 -2.50 0.95 9.75
N GLU A 274 -3.83 0.91 9.85
CA GLU A 274 -4.57 0.20 10.88
C GLU A 274 -5.32 -0.98 10.26
N ARG A 275 -5.82 -1.88 11.10
CA ARG A 275 -6.56 -3.06 10.63
C ARG A 275 -7.86 -2.62 9.96
N VAL A 276 -8.13 -3.18 8.78
CA VAL A 276 -9.37 -2.97 8.04
C VAL A 276 -10.38 -4.02 8.48
N GLN A 277 -11.58 -3.59 8.86
CA GLN A 277 -12.64 -4.49 9.27
C GLN A 277 -13.32 -5.10 8.04
N LEU A 278 -13.18 -6.42 7.88
CA LEU A 278 -13.89 -7.21 6.87
C LEU A 278 -15.11 -7.90 7.50
N ARG A 279 -16.19 -8.06 6.75
CA ARG A 279 -17.45 -8.67 7.21
C ARG A 279 -17.57 -10.13 6.77
N HIS A 280 -17.14 -10.45 5.56
CA HIS A 280 -17.42 -11.74 4.93
C HIS A 280 -16.20 -12.66 4.77
N ARG A 281 -14.98 -12.17 5.03
CA ARG A 281 -13.75 -12.95 4.86
C ARG A 281 -12.96 -13.07 6.15
N ALA A 282 -12.44 -14.26 6.40
CA ALA A 282 -11.39 -14.46 7.40
C ALA A 282 -10.16 -13.64 7.02
N SER A 283 -9.56 -12.98 8.00
CA SER A 283 -8.32 -12.23 7.79
C SER A 283 -7.33 -12.45 8.91
N ILE A 284 -6.05 -12.37 8.57
CA ILE A 284 -4.94 -12.46 9.50
C ILE A 284 -4.13 -11.18 9.36
N SER A 285 -3.91 -10.48 10.47
CA SER A 285 -3.15 -9.22 10.47
C SER A 285 -1.73 -9.46 10.98
N PHE A 286 -0.77 -8.92 10.25
CA PHE A 286 0.63 -8.83 10.62
C PHE A 286 1.03 -7.36 10.77
N GLU A 287 1.73 -7.05 11.85
CA GLU A 287 2.30 -5.74 12.06
C GLU A 287 3.67 -5.67 11.37
N VAL A 288 3.83 -4.72 10.45
CA VAL A 288 5.07 -4.43 9.75
C VAL A 288 5.60 -3.10 10.30
N ALA A 289 6.46 -3.22 11.31
CA ALA A 289 7.12 -2.08 11.93
C ALA A 289 8.27 -1.54 11.04
N LYS A 290 8.64 -0.28 11.30
CA LYS A 290 9.92 0.25 10.85
C LYS A 290 11.09 -0.56 11.45
N PRO A 291 12.28 -0.53 10.82
CA PRO A 291 13.44 -1.23 11.36
C PRO A 291 13.72 -0.78 12.79
N THR A 292 14.00 -1.73 13.67
CA THR A 292 14.39 -1.44 15.06
C THR A 292 15.71 -0.65 15.11
N SER A 293 16.04 -0.02 16.23
CA SER A 293 17.30 0.73 16.35
C SER A 293 18.53 -0.12 16.00
N GLU A 294 18.56 -1.40 16.40
CA GLU A 294 19.66 -2.31 16.06
C GLU A 294 19.72 -2.59 14.55
N GLU A 295 18.57 -2.80 13.91
CA GLU A 295 18.47 -3.02 12.47
C GLU A 295 18.83 -1.77 11.68
N GLN A 296 18.44 -0.58 12.14
CA GLN A 296 18.84 0.69 11.54
C GLN A 296 20.35 0.87 11.62
N GLN A 297 21.00 0.53 12.75
CA GLN A 297 22.46 0.59 12.84
C GLN A 297 23.13 -0.34 11.83
N ALA A 298 22.60 -1.55 11.63
CA ALA A 298 23.09 -2.47 10.61
C ALA A 298 22.90 -1.89 9.19
N LEU A 299 21.74 -1.30 8.90
CA LEU A 299 21.45 -0.65 7.62
C LEU A 299 22.40 0.53 7.35
N TRP A 300 22.65 1.38 8.35
CA TRP A 300 23.58 2.51 8.24
C TRP A 300 25.02 2.03 7.97
N ARG A 301 25.49 1.01 8.68
CA ARG A 301 26.82 0.42 8.47
C ARG A 301 26.93 -0.17 7.07
N ASN A 302 25.94 -0.92 6.63
CA ASN A 302 25.90 -1.53 5.29
C ASN A 302 25.82 -0.48 4.18
N ALA A 303 25.14 0.64 4.40
CA ALA A 303 25.07 1.74 3.47
C ALA A 303 26.39 2.54 3.39
N GLY A 304 27.36 2.31 4.29
CA GLY A 304 28.67 2.96 4.29
C GLY A 304 28.75 4.23 5.14
N ALA A 305 27.83 4.43 6.09
CA ALA A 305 27.91 5.55 7.03
C ALA A 305 29.08 5.36 8.02
N ASN A 306 30.14 6.16 7.86
CA ASN A 306 31.32 6.12 8.73
C ASN A 306 31.18 7.09 9.91
N GLY A 307 31.00 6.53 11.11
CA GLY A 307 30.96 7.26 12.39
C GLY A 307 29.59 7.89 12.72
N LYS A 308 29.21 7.85 14.01
CA LYS A 308 27.93 8.37 14.57
C LYS A 308 26.66 7.60 14.17
N VAL A 309 26.78 6.35 13.74
CA VAL A 309 25.63 5.48 13.43
C VAL A 309 24.67 5.35 14.60
N GLU A 310 25.21 5.23 15.82
CA GLU A 310 24.41 5.15 17.05
C GLU A 310 23.60 6.44 17.24
N LEU A 311 24.22 7.61 17.09
CA LEU A 311 23.54 8.91 17.20
C LEU A 311 22.43 9.06 16.17
N LEU A 312 22.66 8.65 14.91
CA LEU A 312 21.66 8.70 13.85
C LEU A 312 20.47 7.78 14.16
N SER A 313 20.73 6.54 14.57
CA SER A 313 19.68 5.55 14.92
C SER A 313 18.89 5.91 16.18
N THR A 314 19.44 6.74 17.07
CA THR A 314 18.69 7.25 18.23
C THR A 314 17.92 8.52 17.92
N GLN A 315 18.40 9.35 16.98
CA GLN A 315 17.75 10.61 16.63
C GLN A 315 16.61 10.41 15.64
N PHE A 316 16.85 9.64 14.57
CA PHE A 316 15.95 9.51 13.43
C PHE A 316 15.33 8.11 13.41
N ASP A 317 14.03 8.04 13.16
CA ASP A 317 13.29 6.79 12.96
C ASP A 317 12.97 6.59 11.47
N LEU A 318 13.99 6.20 10.69
CA LEU A 318 13.93 6.14 9.23
C LEU A 318 13.67 4.73 8.70
N SER A 319 12.97 4.66 7.55
CA SER A 319 12.87 3.44 6.75
C SER A 319 14.22 3.06 6.12
N ALA A 320 14.36 1.80 5.70
CA ALA A 320 15.55 1.36 4.96
C ALA A 320 15.77 2.15 3.65
N ALA A 321 14.68 2.54 2.97
CA ALA A 321 14.75 3.36 1.76
C ALA A 321 15.24 4.78 2.07
N SER A 322 14.71 5.40 3.12
CA SER A 322 15.13 6.73 3.58
C SER A 322 16.59 6.75 4.03
N ILE A 323 17.07 5.70 4.69
CA ILE A 323 18.49 5.54 5.08
C ILE A 323 19.39 5.52 3.85
N ARG A 324 19.08 4.68 2.85
CA ARG A 324 19.87 4.62 1.60
C ARG A 324 19.85 5.94 0.84
N ALA A 325 18.70 6.59 0.76
CA ALA A 325 18.58 7.91 0.12
C ALA A 325 19.42 8.97 0.84
N ALA A 326 19.40 8.99 2.18
CA ALA A 326 20.21 9.92 2.98
C ALA A 326 21.71 9.70 2.76
N VAL A 327 22.19 8.45 2.73
CA VAL A 327 23.60 8.17 2.45
C VAL A 327 23.98 8.53 1.02
N ALA A 328 23.15 8.20 0.03
CA ALA A 328 23.41 8.52 -1.38
C ALA A 328 23.48 10.04 -1.65
N GLN A 329 22.73 10.84 -0.89
CA GLN A 329 22.75 12.30 -0.99
C GLN A 329 23.95 12.95 -0.28
N SER A 330 24.61 12.22 0.63
CA SER A 330 25.66 12.76 1.49
C SER A 330 27.06 12.43 0.98
N LYS A 331 27.96 13.44 0.96
CA LYS A 331 29.38 13.25 0.68
C LYS A 331 30.24 13.36 1.93
N SER A 332 29.68 13.83 3.05
CA SER A 332 30.40 14.05 4.31
C SER A 332 29.52 13.76 5.54
N PRO A 333 30.10 13.43 6.70
CA PRO A 333 29.32 13.16 7.92
C PRO A 333 28.45 14.34 8.39
N GLY A 334 28.84 15.58 8.07
CA GLY A 334 28.05 16.78 8.36
C GLY A 334 26.82 16.90 7.47
N GLU A 335 26.97 16.61 6.17
CA GLU A 335 25.86 16.56 5.21
C GLU A 335 24.89 15.43 5.50
N LEU A 336 25.36 14.30 6.07
CA LEU A 336 24.52 13.15 6.37
C LEU A 336 23.40 13.51 7.35
N TRP A 337 23.68 14.31 8.38
CA TRP A 337 22.66 14.78 9.32
C TRP A 337 21.60 15.64 8.63
N THR A 338 22.03 16.54 7.75
CA THR A 338 21.12 17.41 6.96
C THR A 338 20.31 16.59 5.95
N ALA A 339 20.90 15.56 5.34
CA ALA A 339 20.20 14.63 4.47
C ALA A 339 19.15 13.83 5.25
N CYS A 340 19.47 13.35 6.46
CA CYS A 340 18.50 12.71 7.35
C CYS A 340 17.33 13.62 7.71
N LEU A 341 17.61 14.90 8.06
CA LEU A 341 16.55 15.89 8.26
C LEU A 341 15.69 16.03 7.01
N GLY A 342 16.31 16.11 5.83
CA GLY A 342 15.61 16.16 4.54
C GLY A 342 14.67 14.97 4.31
N GLN A 343 15.10 13.76 4.65
CA GLN A 343 14.29 12.53 4.52
C GLN A 343 13.21 12.40 5.60
N ALA A 344 13.47 12.92 6.80
CA ALA A 344 12.56 12.87 7.95
C ALA A 344 11.59 14.06 8.00
N ARG A 345 11.68 14.98 7.04
CA ARG A 345 10.86 16.20 7.02
C ARG A 345 9.39 15.82 6.91
N PRO A 346 8.59 16.15 7.93
CA PRO A 346 7.20 15.76 7.92
C PRO A 346 6.42 16.54 6.85
N ARG A 347 5.59 15.82 6.09
CA ARG A 347 4.57 16.42 5.22
C ARG A 347 3.36 16.78 6.07
N LEU A 348 3.37 17.99 6.62
CA LEU A 348 2.32 18.47 7.53
C LEU A 348 1.26 19.33 6.83
N ASP A 349 1.25 19.39 5.49
CA ASP A 349 0.35 20.22 4.69
C ASP A 349 0.20 21.63 5.30
N ASN A 350 -1.02 22.04 5.63
CA ASN A 350 -1.36 23.31 6.27
C ASN A 350 -1.39 23.25 7.80
N LEU A 351 -1.09 22.10 8.43
CA LEU A 351 -1.19 21.92 9.89
C LEU A 351 0.01 22.49 10.66
N ALA A 352 1.15 22.68 9.99
CA ALA A 352 2.34 23.25 10.61
C ALA A 352 3.20 24.05 9.61
N GLN A 353 3.77 25.14 10.08
CA GLN A 353 4.71 25.97 9.32
C GLN A 353 6.14 25.69 9.79
N ARG A 354 7.02 25.31 8.87
CA ARG A 354 8.46 25.25 9.19
C ARG A 354 9.01 26.66 9.37
N ILE A 355 9.70 26.90 10.46
CA ILE A 355 10.43 28.15 10.70
C ILE A 355 11.86 27.96 10.18
N ASP A 356 12.31 28.88 9.33
CA ASP A 356 13.73 28.96 8.97
C ASP A 356 14.49 29.59 10.15
N VAL A 357 15.31 28.77 10.80
CA VAL A 357 15.98 29.11 12.05
C VAL A 357 17.20 29.97 11.77
N MET A 358 17.14 31.25 12.14
CA MET A 358 18.23 32.22 11.95
C MET A 358 18.89 32.66 13.25
N SER A 359 18.14 32.58 14.37
CA SER A 359 18.59 33.08 15.67
C SER A 359 19.63 32.18 16.34
N THR A 360 20.60 32.78 17.00
CA THR A 360 21.68 32.15 17.78
C THR A 360 21.68 32.60 19.24
N TRP A 361 22.52 32.00 20.08
CA TRP A 361 22.65 32.40 21.49
C TRP A 361 23.05 33.87 21.69
N ASP A 362 23.69 34.48 20.70
CA ASP A 362 24.13 35.88 20.76
C ASP A 362 22.99 36.86 20.42
N ASP A 363 21.95 36.39 19.74
CA ASP A 363 20.80 37.20 19.34
C ASP A 363 19.74 37.31 20.46
N ILE A 364 19.76 36.39 21.43
CA ILE A 364 18.77 36.33 22.50
C ILE A 364 19.27 36.95 23.81
N VAL A 365 18.59 38.01 24.25
CA VAL A 365 18.90 38.68 25.53
C VAL A 365 17.89 38.26 26.59
N LEU A 366 18.35 37.46 27.56
CA LEU A 366 17.53 36.98 28.67
C LEU A 366 18.29 37.07 30.01
N PRO A 367 17.57 37.16 31.15
CA PRO A 367 18.18 37.02 32.46
C PRO A 367 18.98 35.71 32.57
N ALA A 368 20.11 35.75 33.28
CA ALA A 368 21.05 34.62 33.38
C ALA A 368 20.37 33.30 33.82
N SER A 369 19.43 33.37 34.77
CA SER A 369 18.69 32.19 35.21
C SER A 369 17.85 31.54 34.11
N ARG A 370 17.24 32.33 33.21
CA ARG A 370 16.46 31.82 32.07
C ARG A 370 17.36 31.25 30.98
N LEU A 371 18.52 31.88 30.73
CA LEU A 371 19.53 31.34 29.82
C LEU A 371 20.06 29.98 30.30
N THR A 372 20.33 29.83 31.59
CA THR A 372 20.74 28.55 32.17
C THR A 372 19.67 27.48 31.94
N MET A 373 18.39 27.80 32.19
CA MET A 373 17.29 26.85 31.97
C MET A 373 17.15 26.44 30.49
N LEU A 374 17.31 27.37 29.54
CA LEU A 374 17.33 27.03 28.10
C LEU A 374 18.50 26.12 27.75
N ARG A 375 19.70 26.37 28.29
CA ARG A 375 20.87 25.50 28.09
C ARG A 375 20.69 24.12 28.69
N GLU A 376 20.00 24.01 29.83
CA GLU A 376 19.64 22.74 30.44
C GLU A 376 18.69 21.94 29.54
N ILE A 377 17.68 22.59 28.95
CA ILE A 377 16.77 21.96 27.97
C ILE A 377 17.59 21.41 26.78
N ALA A 378 18.45 22.23 26.16
CA ALA A 378 19.29 21.79 25.05
C ALA A 378 20.19 20.60 25.44
N THR A 379 20.79 20.66 26.64
CA THR A 379 21.64 19.57 27.16
C THR A 379 20.84 18.30 27.36
N HIS A 380 19.63 18.41 27.91
CA HIS A 380 18.75 17.26 28.17
C HIS A 380 18.32 16.59 26.87
N VAL A 381 17.96 17.36 25.83
CA VAL A 381 17.66 16.80 24.49
C VAL A 381 18.88 16.09 23.91
N ARG A 382 20.07 16.70 23.97
CA ARG A 382 21.31 16.13 23.40
C ARG A 382 21.76 14.85 24.10
N GLN A 383 21.59 14.76 25.42
CA GLN A 383 22.02 13.61 26.22
C GLN A 383 20.95 12.52 26.36
N ARG A 384 19.75 12.71 25.80
CA ARG A 384 18.61 11.77 25.95
C ARG A 384 18.98 10.33 25.57
N ALA A 385 19.73 10.15 24.47
CA ALA A 385 20.17 8.84 23.99
C ALA A 385 20.97 8.09 25.06
N LYS A 386 21.92 8.79 25.68
CA LYS A 386 22.78 8.26 26.74
C LYS A 386 21.97 7.95 27.99
N VAL A 387 21.08 8.83 28.41
CA VAL A 387 20.25 8.63 29.62
C VAL A 387 19.30 7.44 29.44
N TYR A 388 18.63 7.33 28.30
CA TYR A 388 17.61 6.31 28.11
C TYR A 388 18.16 4.95 27.76
N GLN A 389 19.17 4.87 26.88
CA GLN A 389 19.73 3.61 26.42
C GLN A 389 20.90 3.16 27.32
N VAL A 390 21.92 4.01 27.49
CA VAL A 390 23.14 3.63 28.22
C VAL A 390 22.90 3.53 29.72
N TRP A 391 22.12 4.45 30.30
CA TRP A 391 21.79 4.40 31.73
C TRP A 391 20.52 3.60 32.04
N GLY A 392 19.89 2.99 31.02
CA GLY A 392 18.79 2.02 31.18
C GLY A 392 17.46 2.62 31.66
N PHE A 393 17.28 3.95 31.63
CA PHE A 393 16.02 4.57 32.06
C PHE A 393 14.83 4.23 31.15
N ALA A 394 15.07 3.86 29.89
CA ALA A 394 14.03 3.40 28.97
C ALA A 394 13.30 2.14 29.47
N GLN A 395 13.99 1.25 30.20
CA GLN A 395 13.41 0.01 30.71
C GLN A 395 12.53 0.22 31.96
N LYS A 396 12.68 1.36 32.64
CA LYS A 396 12.00 1.65 33.92
C LYS A 396 10.79 2.57 33.77
N ARG A 397 10.60 3.25 32.64
CA ARG A 397 9.43 4.10 32.35
C ARG A 397 9.02 4.01 30.88
N THR A 398 7.81 3.51 30.64
CA THR A 398 7.22 3.38 29.29
C THR A 398 6.58 4.67 28.76
N ARG A 399 6.47 5.73 29.59
CA ARG A 399 5.87 7.04 29.26
C ARG A 399 6.78 8.19 29.71
N GLY A 400 6.80 9.31 28.97
CA GLY A 400 7.48 10.55 29.37
C GLY A 400 8.95 10.65 28.95
N LEU A 401 9.31 10.17 27.76
CA LEU A 401 10.65 10.37 27.17
C LEU A 401 10.77 11.71 26.42
N GLY A 402 9.64 12.38 26.21
CA GLY A 402 9.56 13.72 25.64
C GLY A 402 9.96 14.81 26.61
N ILE A 403 10.49 15.90 26.06
CA ILE A 403 10.73 17.12 26.81
C ILE A 403 9.63 18.10 26.42
N SER A 404 8.78 18.42 27.38
CA SER A 404 7.74 19.45 27.23
C SER A 404 8.18 20.69 28.01
N ALA A 405 8.25 21.83 27.33
CA ALA A 405 8.61 23.11 27.94
C ALA A 405 7.48 24.13 27.73
N LEU A 406 7.23 24.98 28.72
CA LEU A 406 6.30 26.11 28.63
C LEU A 406 7.04 27.43 28.67
N PHE A 407 6.97 28.20 27.58
CA PHE A 407 7.52 29.54 27.48
C PHE A 407 6.40 30.56 27.73
N SER A 408 6.42 31.17 28.91
CA SER A 408 5.43 32.15 29.32
C SER A 408 6.01 33.56 29.45
N GLY A 409 5.31 34.56 28.95
CA GLY A 409 5.65 35.97 29.13
C GLY A 409 4.84 36.87 28.20
N VAL A 410 4.95 38.19 28.37
CA VAL A 410 4.27 39.18 27.52
C VAL A 410 4.61 38.96 26.04
N SER A 411 3.74 39.39 25.13
CA SER A 411 4.04 39.36 23.70
C SER A 411 5.33 40.15 23.40
N GLY A 412 6.13 39.67 22.44
CA GLY A 412 7.39 40.30 22.04
C GLY A 412 8.62 40.02 22.92
N THR A 413 8.53 39.20 23.96
CA THR A 413 9.67 38.89 24.86
C THR A 413 10.63 37.80 24.33
N GLY A 414 10.58 37.49 23.03
CA GLY A 414 11.49 36.53 22.40
C GLY A 414 11.17 35.04 22.66
N LYS A 415 9.91 34.68 22.95
CA LYS A 415 9.51 33.26 23.15
C LYS A 415 9.79 32.38 21.93
N THR A 416 9.38 32.84 20.75
CA THR A 416 9.64 32.17 19.46
C THR A 416 11.14 32.15 19.15
N MET A 417 11.83 33.26 19.39
CA MET A 417 13.29 33.36 19.24
C MET A 417 14.03 32.36 20.15
N ALA A 418 13.57 32.13 21.38
CA ALA A 418 14.15 31.11 22.25
C ALA A 418 14.02 29.69 21.68
N ALA A 419 12.88 29.39 21.04
CA ALA A 419 12.69 28.11 20.34
C ALA A 419 13.61 27.98 19.12
N GLU A 420 13.81 29.06 18.36
CA GLU A 420 14.78 29.10 17.25
C GLU A 420 16.21 28.84 17.73
N VAL A 421 16.65 29.50 18.81
CA VAL A 421 17.99 29.28 19.36
C VAL A 421 18.20 27.83 19.78
N LEU A 422 17.19 27.19 20.39
CA LEU A 422 17.25 25.75 20.71
C LEU A 422 17.32 24.89 19.45
N ALA A 423 16.55 25.20 18.41
CA ALA A 423 16.58 24.49 17.15
C ALA A 423 17.94 24.58 16.45
N ASN A 424 18.57 25.76 16.49
CA ASN A 424 19.91 26.00 15.95
C ASN A 424 20.97 25.17 16.71
N GLU A 425 20.97 25.28 18.04
CA GLU A 425 21.90 24.55 18.92
C GLU A 425 21.79 23.02 18.76
N LEU A 426 20.56 22.52 18.55
CA LEU A 426 20.28 21.09 18.40
C LEU A 426 20.41 20.61 16.96
N ARG A 427 20.51 21.52 15.98
CA ARG A 427 20.46 21.25 14.54
C ARG A 427 19.24 20.43 14.14
N LEU A 428 18.07 20.86 14.58
CA LEU A 428 16.77 20.22 14.28
C LEU A 428 15.84 21.21 13.57
N ASP A 429 14.96 20.68 12.74
CA ASP A 429 13.91 21.50 12.12
C ASP A 429 12.91 21.97 13.21
N LEU A 430 12.47 23.23 13.10
CA LEU A 430 11.47 23.85 13.98
C LEU A 430 10.14 24.00 13.23
N TYR A 431 9.07 23.46 13.80
CA TYR A 431 7.72 23.56 13.26
C TYR A 431 6.82 24.33 14.21
N ARG A 432 6.25 25.43 13.71
CA ARG A 432 5.19 26.17 14.40
C ARG A 432 3.83 25.58 14.05
N ILE A 433 3.08 25.22 15.09
CA ILE A 433 1.74 24.67 15.00
C ILE A 433 0.81 25.74 15.54
N ASP A 434 -0.07 26.22 14.66
CA ASP A 434 -1.14 27.12 15.03
C ASP A 434 -2.32 26.30 15.54
N LEU A 435 -2.48 26.27 16.85
CA LEU A 435 -3.54 25.51 17.51
C LEU A 435 -4.94 25.98 17.07
N SER A 436 -5.08 27.25 16.66
CA SER A 436 -6.36 27.77 16.17
C SER A 436 -6.79 27.14 14.83
N GLN A 437 -5.83 26.68 14.02
CA GLN A 437 -6.08 26.00 12.74
C GLN A 437 -6.27 24.49 12.89
N VAL A 438 -5.63 23.89 13.91
CA VAL A 438 -5.73 22.45 14.19
C VAL A 438 -7.05 22.10 14.88
N VAL A 439 -7.59 23.02 15.68
CA VAL A 439 -8.83 22.86 16.44
C VAL A 439 -10.02 23.24 15.56
N SER A 440 -10.74 22.22 15.07
CA SER A 440 -11.86 22.42 14.15
C SER A 440 -13.21 22.46 14.87
N LYS A 441 -14.26 22.91 14.18
CA LYS A 441 -15.65 22.80 14.68
C LYS A 441 -16.17 21.35 14.69
N TYR A 442 -15.45 20.40 14.07
CA TYR A 442 -15.85 19.01 13.92
C TYR A 442 -15.08 18.11 14.88
N ILE A 443 -15.81 17.52 15.83
CA ILE A 443 -15.27 16.63 16.87
C ILE A 443 -14.60 15.41 16.21
N GLY A 444 -13.37 15.09 16.59
CA GLY A 444 -12.56 13.97 16.08
C GLY A 444 -11.59 14.33 14.96
N GLU A 445 -11.84 15.41 14.22
CA GLU A 445 -10.90 15.93 13.21
C GLU A 445 -9.67 16.57 13.88
N THR A 446 -9.86 17.30 14.98
CA THR A 446 -8.78 17.85 15.82
C THR A 446 -7.83 16.77 16.32
N GLU A 447 -8.36 15.65 16.84
CA GLU A 447 -7.55 14.52 17.30
C GLU A 447 -6.78 13.87 16.14
N LYS A 448 -7.43 13.67 14.98
CA LYS A 448 -6.77 13.14 13.77
C LYS A 448 -5.62 14.06 13.32
N ASN A 449 -5.83 15.37 13.33
CA ASN A 449 -4.82 16.35 12.95
C ASN A 449 -3.65 16.40 13.94
N LEU A 450 -3.92 16.47 15.25
CA LEU A 450 -2.88 16.42 16.28
C LEU A 450 -2.06 15.14 16.18
N ARG A 451 -2.72 13.99 15.99
CA ARG A 451 -2.05 12.70 15.78
C ARG A 451 -1.10 12.77 14.58
N ARG A 452 -1.58 13.25 13.43
CA ARG A 452 -0.74 13.43 12.22
C ARG A 452 0.48 14.30 12.49
N VAL A 453 0.33 15.41 13.23
CA VAL A 453 1.42 16.32 13.55
C VAL A 453 2.53 15.64 14.36
N PHE A 454 2.17 15.03 15.49
CA PHE A 454 3.16 14.37 16.35
C PHE A 454 3.84 13.20 15.65
N GLU A 455 3.07 12.36 14.95
CA GLU A 455 3.62 11.17 14.30
C GLU A 455 4.55 11.51 13.14
N ALA A 456 4.23 12.53 12.35
CA ALA A 456 5.14 12.95 11.30
C ALA A 456 6.42 13.56 11.90
N ALA A 457 6.31 14.29 13.01
CA ALA A 457 7.47 14.85 13.70
C ALA A 457 8.36 13.79 14.38
N GLU A 458 7.82 12.62 14.74
CA GLU A 458 8.56 11.54 15.39
C GLU A 458 9.72 11.02 14.52
N GLU A 459 9.57 11.01 13.19
CA GLU A 459 10.58 10.45 12.28
C GLU A 459 11.92 11.20 12.35
N GLY A 460 11.87 12.53 12.49
CA GLY A 460 13.06 13.38 12.58
C GLY A 460 13.39 13.81 14.01
N GLY A 461 12.46 13.64 14.94
CA GLY A 461 12.51 14.24 16.27
C GLY A 461 12.53 15.76 16.20
N ALA A 462 11.72 16.36 15.31
CA ALA A 462 11.65 17.80 15.10
C ALA A 462 11.19 18.55 16.37
N ILE A 463 11.51 19.84 16.47
CA ILE A 463 11.02 20.68 17.56
C ILE A 463 9.62 21.19 17.18
N LEU A 464 8.64 20.91 18.02
CA LEU A 464 7.26 21.35 17.83
C LEU A 464 6.98 22.56 18.71
N LEU A 465 6.67 23.70 18.11
CA LEU A 465 6.29 24.93 18.78
C LEU A 465 4.78 25.13 18.64
N PHE A 466 4.05 24.88 19.72
CA PHE A 466 2.63 25.18 19.84
C PHE A 466 2.48 26.64 20.28
N ASP A 467 2.15 27.50 19.31
CA ASP A 467 2.00 28.93 19.56
C ASP A 467 0.61 29.25 20.10
N GLU A 468 0.50 30.31 20.90
CA GLU A 468 -0.78 30.80 21.46
C GLU A 468 -1.60 29.74 22.20
N ALA A 469 -0.95 28.96 23.06
CA ALA A 469 -1.59 27.92 23.84
C ALA A 469 -2.83 28.44 24.61
N ASP A 470 -2.82 29.70 25.07
CA ASP A 470 -3.95 30.33 25.75
C ASP A 470 -5.27 30.32 24.95
N ALA A 471 -5.24 30.21 23.62
CA ALA A 471 -6.44 30.04 22.81
C ALA A 471 -7.19 28.73 23.12
N LEU A 472 -6.46 27.67 23.50
CA LEU A 472 -7.00 26.39 23.94
C LEU A 472 -7.34 26.34 25.43
N PHE A 473 -6.59 27.07 26.27
CA PHE A 473 -6.63 26.91 27.73
C PHE A 473 -7.26 28.08 28.49
N GLY A 474 -7.64 29.17 27.81
CA GLY A 474 -8.21 30.34 28.46
C GLY A 474 -9.45 29.99 29.29
N LYS A 475 -9.50 30.47 30.55
CA LYS A 475 -10.69 30.41 31.40
C LYS A 475 -11.89 31.04 30.68
N ARG A 476 -12.67 30.23 29.96
CA ARG A 476 -13.97 30.66 29.46
C ARG A 476 -14.90 30.73 30.67
N GLY A 477 -15.38 31.94 30.94
CA GLY A 477 -16.19 32.25 32.10
C GLY A 477 -17.48 31.41 32.16
N GLU A 478 -17.92 31.14 33.38
CA GLU A 478 -19.21 30.58 33.81
C GLU A 478 -20.07 29.88 32.73
N VAL A 479 -19.92 28.56 32.69
CA VAL A 479 -20.95 27.53 32.43
C VAL A 479 -22.10 27.94 31.50
N LYS A 480 -21.99 27.65 30.20
CA LYS A 480 -23.15 27.26 29.36
C LYS A 480 -22.79 26.22 28.29
N GLU A 481 -23.40 25.04 28.45
CA GLU A 481 -23.75 24.00 27.46
C GLU A 481 -22.65 23.38 26.56
N GLY A 482 -22.54 22.04 26.64
CA GLY A 482 -22.15 21.12 25.55
C GLY A 482 -20.73 21.21 25.00
N LEU A 483 -20.32 22.38 24.52
CA LEU A 483 -19.10 22.66 23.77
C LEU A 483 -17.83 22.60 24.63
N ASP A 484 -17.88 23.05 25.89
CA ASP A 484 -16.70 23.13 26.77
C ASP A 484 -16.20 21.76 27.29
N ARG A 485 -17.06 20.74 27.34
CA ARG A 485 -16.62 19.39 27.73
C ARG A 485 -15.66 18.80 26.69
N TYR A 486 -15.86 19.13 25.41
CA TYR A 486 -15.06 18.62 24.31
C TYR A 486 -13.69 19.31 24.23
N ALA A 487 -13.60 20.61 24.55
CA ALA A 487 -12.33 21.32 24.64
C ALA A 487 -11.38 20.70 25.71
N ASN A 488 -11.91 20.29 26.85
CA ASN A 488 -11.13 19.61 27.89
C ASN A 488 -10.59 18.22 27.43
N ILE A 489 -11.34 17.52 26.58
CA ILE A 489 -10.92 16.23 26.00
C ILE A 489 -9.79 16.45 24.99
N GLU A 490 -9.91 17.46 24.12
CA GLU A 490 -8.87 17.82 23.14
C GLU A 490 -7.56 18.28 23.82
N VAL A 491 -7.67 19.08 24.87
CA VAL A 491 -6.54 19.48 25.72
C VAL A 491 -5.86 18.27 26.37
N SER A 492 -6.64 17.35 26.91
CA SER A 492 -6.12 16.13 27.53
C SER A 492 -5.41 15.25 26.51
N TYR A 493 -5.94 15.17 25.28
CA TYR A 493 -5.33 14.46 24.17
C TYR A 493 -4.00 15.08 23.77
N LEU A 494 -3.95 16.41 23.57
CA LEU A 494 -2.72 17.15 23.24
C LEU A 494 -1.63 16.89 24.29
N LEU A 495 -1.96 17.03 25.58
CA LEU A 495 -1.03 16.74 26.68
C LEU A 495 -0.50 15.32 26.64
N GLN A 496 -1.38 14.33 26.48
CA GLN A 496 -0.98 12.95 26.40
C GLN A 496 -0.03 12.72 25.23
N ARG A 497 -0.32 13.29 24.06
CA ARG A 497 0.56 13.20 22.90
C ARG A 497 1.90 13.89 23.14
N MET A 498 1.93 15.05 23.80
CA MET A 498 3.18 15.72 24.18
C MET A 498 4.03 14.89 25.14
N GLU A 499 3.41 14.18 26.09
CA GLU A 499 4.12 13.27 27.02
C GLU A 499 4.66 12.01 26.33
N GLU A 500 3.97 11.53 25.30
CA GLU A 500 4.38 10.38 24.49
C GLU A 500 5.42 10.74 23.43
N TYR A 501 5.37 11.96 22.90
CA TYR A 501 6.26 12.44 21.85
C TYR A 501 7.71 12.43 22.32
N ARG A 502 8.59 11.74 21.58
CA ARG A 502 10.00 11.58 21.98
C ARG A 502 10.85 12.84 21.75
N GLY A 503 10.36 13.82 20.99
CA GLY A 503 11.07 15.06 20.68
C GLY A 503 10.88 16.16 21.73
N LEU A 504 11.22 17.39 21.34
CA LEU A 504 11.01 18.59 22.14
C LEU A 504 9.72 19.28 21.70
N ALA A 505 8.75 19.37 22.61
CA ALA A 505 7.51 20.11 22.42
C ALA A 505 7.53 21.37 23.29
N ILE A 506 7.37 22.52 22.67
CA ILE A 506 7.40 23.84 23.31
C ILE A 506 6.01 24.45 23.18
N LEU A 507 5.40 24.82 24.30
CA LEU A 507 4.18 25.63 24.32
C LEU A 507 4.56 27.07 24.60
N THR A 508 3.98 28.02 23.87
CA THR A 508 4.09 29.45 24.22
C THR A 508 2.74 29.94 24.73
N THR A 509 2.77 30.85 25.70
CA THR A 509 1.56 31.55 26.13
C THR A 509 1.86 32.97 26.57
N ASN A 510 0.90 33.86 26.35
CA ASN A 510 0.93 35.21 26.89
C ASN A 510 0.29 35.30 28.29
N MET A 511 -0.56 34.34 28.67
CA MET A 511 -1.36 34.37 29.91
C MET A 511 -1.13 33.11 30.76
N LYS A 512 0.00 33.06 31.50
CA LYS A 512 0.32 31.92 32.38
C LYS A 512 -0.78 31.64 33.41
N ASP A 513 -1.38 32.67 33.97
CA ASP A 513 -2.39 32.57 35.04
C ASP A 513 -3.75 32.03 34.56
N ALA A 514 -3.95 31.96 33.24
CA ALA A 514 -5.14 31.38 32.63
C ALA A 514 -5.06 29.86 32.49
N LEU A 515 -3.86 29.27 32.58
CA LEU A 515 -3.65 27.83 32.45
C LEU A 515 -4.12 27.07 33.70
N ASP A 516 -4.70 25.88 33.49
CA ASP A 516 -5.12 24.99 34.57
C ASP A 516 -3.91 24.56 35.43
N PRO A 517 -3.96 24.68 36.77
CA PRO A 517 -2.93 24.13 37.65
C PRO A 517 -2.63 22.63 37.44
N ALA A 518 -3.61 21.82 37.02
CA ALA A 518 -3.37 20.42 36.63
C ALA A 518 -2.51 20.28 35.38
N PHE A 519 -2.60 21.23 34.43
CA PHE A 519 -1.76 21.31 33.24
C PHE A 519 -0.30 21.63 33.61
N LEU A 520 -0.09 22.61 34.49
CA LEU A 520 1.26 22.99 34.94
C LEU A 520 2.00 21.87 35.68
N ARG A 521 1.28 20.91 36.30
CA ARG A 521 1.91 19.74 36.93
C ARG A 521 2.46 18.71 35.95
N ARG A 522 2.00 18.75 34.69
CA ARG A 522 2.42 17.82 33.63
C ARG A 522 3.56 18.35 32.76
N ILE A 523 3.88 19.64 32.87
CA ILE A 523 4.96 20.30 32.14
C ILE A 523 6.12 20.56 33.09
N ARG A 524 7.35 20.34 32.62
CA ARG A 524 8.57 20.48 33.43
C ARG A 524 9.24 21.82 33.28
#